data_AF-A0A2T5M9G5-F1
#
_entry.id   AF-A0A2T5M9G5-F1
#
_cell.length_a   1.000
_cell.length_b   1.000
_cell.length_c   1.000
_cell.angle_alpha   90.00
_cell.angle_beta   90.00
_cell.angle_gamma   90.00
#
_symmetry.space_group_name_H-M   'P 1'
#
loop_
_entity.id
_entity.type
_entity.pdbx_description
1 polymer ?
#
loop_
_entity_poly.entity_id
_entity_poly.type
_entity_poly.pdbx_seq_one_letter_code
_entity_poly.pdbx_strand_id
1 'polypeptide(L)'
;MAPWEEFDSIFYFNKNFTYDGKIIEQILSNRRALENKLFADRLLGLLGVQAVTKLYPPRSNADLRTLVGHIVSSELDIHHKQSLIYYILKDCRAPSDAATQFSRRCHLPEKYRLFIEGLWNLDRLEFRRAIEYLTEPSIIPTFPDEILYALTLSHLPRHDDSLVMAYYLTVTPPLASEKSQRAFMETLCRSSITEAFYFTRKHHEALRQMYLTQLIEFVHRTDAGQIRSKRAMELIGLPFDDQEEEWFENCLLRGSAKTLHGAKDTVLMRRLATGKISGLSAELQSLGGKKIDGLNWDMLKESVEHTQTLATSSGKSS
;
A
#
# COMPACT_ATOMS: atom_id res chain seq x y z
N MET A 1 -21.15 37.30 -12.05
CA MET A 1 -20.51 36.20 -11.33
C MET A 1 -21.58 35.19 -10.98
N ALA A 2 -21.27 33.91 -11.06
CA ALA A 2 -22.25 32.88 -10.71
C ALA A 2 -22.45 32.87 -9.19
N PRO A 3 -23.66 32.57 -8.66
CA PRO A 3 -23.90 32.60 -7.21
C PRO A 3 -22.98 31.68 -6.39
N TRP A 4 -22.36 30.67 -7.02
CA TRP A 4 -21.41 29.77 -6.36
C TRP A 4 -19.99 30.33 -6.24
N GLU A 5 -19.71 31.48 -6.85
CA GLU A 5 -18.41 32.19 -6.77
C GLU A 5 -18.36 33.16 -5.59
N GLU A 6 -19.52 33.54 -5.05
CA GLU A 6 -19.62 34.52 -3.96
C GLU A 6 -19.64 33.82 -2.60
N PHE A 7 -18.70 34.19 -1.73
CA PHE A 7 -18.55 33.59 -0.40
C PHE A 7 -19.85 33.57 0.41
N ASP A 8 -20.54 34.71 0.47
CA ASP A 8 -21.77 34.87 1.25
C ASP A 8 -22.93 34.01 0.73
N SER A 9 -22.90 33.68 -0.56
CA SER A 9 -23.88 32.80 -1.22
C SER A 9 -23.57 31.32 -0.95
N ILE A 10 -22.27 30.96 -0.92
CA ILE A 10 -21.80 29.62 -0.53
C ILE A 10 -22.12 29.35 0.96
N PHE A 11 -21.76 30.29 1.84
CA PHE A 11 -21.93 30.21 3.29
C PHE A 11 -23.20 30.92 3.77
N TYR A 12 -24.30 30.81 3.00
CA TYR A 12 -25.57 31.48 3.30
C TYR A 12 -26.14 31.15 4.70
N PHE A 13 -25.79 29.97 5.24
CA PHE A 13 -26.23 29.50 6.55
C PHE A 13 -25.47 30.16 7.71
N ASN A 14 -24.23 30.61 7.47
CA ASN A 14 -23.42 31.34 8.44
C ASN A 14 -22.27 32.07 7.73
N LYS A 15 -22.48 33.37 7.46
CA LYS A 15 -21.48 34.22 6.80
C LYS A 15 -20.20 34.40 7.62
N ASN A 16 -20.28 34.25 8.94
CA ASN A 16 -19.14 34.36 9.86
C ASN A 16 -18.63 32.98 10.31
N PHE A 17 -18.84 31.94 9.50
CA PHE A 17 -18.45 30.58 9.84
C PHE A 17 -16.95 30.45 10.13
N THR A 18 -16.64 29.75 11.22
CA THR A 18 -15.31 29.33 11.63
C THR A 18 -15.32 27.84 11.92
N TYR A 19 -14.22 27.16 11.62
CA TYR A 19 -14.08 25.75 11.98
C TYR A 19 -14.04 25.60 13.51
N ASP A 20 -14.70 24.56 14.01
CA ASP A 20 -14.55 24.14 15.41
C ASP A 20 -13.09 23.71 15.65
N GLY A 21 -12.49 24.20 16.74
CA GLY A 21 -11.13 23.84 17.15
C GLY A 21 -10.92 22.32 17.23
N LYS A 22 -11.93 21.56 17.67
CA LYS A 22 -11.87 20.09 17.69
C LYS A 22 -11.76 19.48 16.30
N ILE A 23 -12.44 20.07 15.31
CA ILE A 23 -12.36 19.62 13.92
C ILE A 23 -10.97 19.93 13.36
N ILE A 24 -10.43 21.12 13.63
CA ILE A 24 -9.07 21.51 13.23
C ILE A 24 -8.05 20.52 13.81
N GLU A 25 -8.11 20.24 15.11
CA GLU A 25 -7.22 19.28 15.77
C GLU A 25 -7.32 17.87 15.17
N GLN A 26 -8.54 17.40 14.88
CA GLN A 26 -8.74 16.11 14.24
C GLN A 26 -8.13 16.06 12.83
N ILE A 27 -8.36 17.08 12.00
CA ILE A 27 -7.79 17.18 10.65
C ILE A 27 -6.25 17.15 10.73
N LEU A 28 -5.66 17.91 11.65
CA LEU A 28 -4.21 17.93 11.85
C LEU A 28 -3.67 16.60 12.39
N SER A 29 -4.43 15.91 13.23
CA SER A 29 -4.08 14.56 13.71
C SER A 29 -4.08 13.55 12.55
N ASN A 30 -5.13 13.54 11.74
CA ASN A 30 -5.25 12.66 10.59
C ASN A 30 -4.18 12.96 9.54
N ARG A 31 -3.86 14.24 9.31
CA ARG A 31 -2.76 14.65 8.44
C ARG A 31 -1.44 14.02 8.89
N ARG A 32 -1.11 14.06 10.18
CA ARG A 32 0.10 13.42 10.72
C ARG A 32 0.08 11.90 10.51
N ALA A 33 -1.07 11.27 10.72
CA ALA A 33 -1.24 9.84 10.50
C ALA A 33 -1.03 9.44 9.01
N LEU A 34 -1.50 10.29 8.08
CA LEU A 34 -1.29 10.19 6.63
C LEU A 34 0.04 10.83 6.19
N GLU A 35 1.09 10.66 6.99
CA GLU A 35 2.47 11.09 6.69
C GLU A 35 2.60 12.57 6.31
N ASN A 36 1.85 13.43 7.00
CA ASN A 36 1.82 14.87 6.84
C ASN A 36 1.20 15.37 5.52
N LYS A 37 0.40 14.56 4.82
CA LYS A 37 -0.26 14.98 3.57
C LYS A 37 -1.65 14.38 3.40
N LEU A 38 -2.68 15.23 3.44
CA LEU A 38 -4.07 14.87 3.15
C LEU A 38 -4.33 14.83 1.64
N PHE A 39 -5.43 14.18 1.24
CA PHE A 39 -5.98 14.28 -0.10
C PHE A 39 -6.53 15.68 -0.38
N ALA A 40 -7.09 16.38 0.63
CA ALA A 40 -7.36 17.81 0.55
C ALA A 40 -6.12 18.62 0.15
N ASP A 41 -4.95 18.30 0.71
CA ASP A 41 -3.70 18.99 0.39
C ASP A 41 -3.27 18.71 -1.07
N ARG A 42 -3.59 17.52 -1.59
CA ARG A 42 -3.34 17.17 -3.00
C ARG A 42 -4.27 17.91 -3.94
N LEU A 43 -5.57 17.97 -3.64
CA LEU A 43 -6.56 18.69 -4.43
C LEU A 43 -6.26 20.19 -4.47
N LEU A 44 -5.98 20.80 -3.32
CA LEU A 44 -5.62 22.21 -3.24
C LEU A 44 -4.26 22.50 -3.89
N GLY A 45 -3.35 21.51 -3.94
CA GLY A 45 -2.10 21.62 -4.70
C GLY A 45 -2.32 21.82 -6.20
N LEU A 46 -3.45 21.35 -6.75
CA LEU A 46 -3.80 21.57 -8.16
C LEU A 46 -4.11 23.05 -8.47
N LEU A 47 -4.38 23.87 -7.45
CA LEU A 47 -4.57 25.32 -7.60
C LEU A 47 -3.26 26.06 -7.92
N GLY A 48 -2.11 25.39 -7.83
CA GLY A 48 -0.79 26.01 -8.00
C GLY A 48 -0.35 26.89 -6.82
N VAL A 49 -1.08 26.85 -5.70
CA VAL A 49 -0.79 27.69 -4.53
C VAL A 49 0.31 27.07 -3.68
N GLN A 50 1.34 27.85 -3.36
CA GLN A 50 2.39 27.41 -2.44
C GLN A 50 1.87 27.32 -0.99
N ALA A 51 2.42 26.38 -0.21
CA ALA A 51 2.09 26.19 1.20
C ALA A 51 0.61 25.82 1.51
N VAL A 52 0.05 24.90 0.72
CA VAL A 52 -1.31 24.35 0.90
C VAL A 52 -1.65 23.94 2.34
N THR A 53 -0.69 23.34 3.05
CA THR A 53 -0.88 22.88 4.45
C THR A 53 -1.11 24.02 5.45
N LYS A 54 -0.81 25.27 5.08
CA LYS A 54 -1.13 26.47 5.86
C LYS A 54 -2.53 27.02 5.56
N LEU A 55 -3.07 26.73 4.37
CA LEU A 55 -4.39 27.21 3.95
C LEU A 55 -5.53 26.35 4.50
N TYR A 56 -5.29 25.05 4.65
CA TYR A 56 -6.29 24.10 5.14
C TYR A 56 -5.77 23.32 6.35
N PRO A 57 -6.57 23.11 7.41
CA PRO A 57 -7.90 23.71 7.63
C PRO A 57 -7.79 25.20 8.02
N PRO A 58 -8.73 26.06 7.58
CA PRO A 58 -8.73 27.48 7.92
C PRO A 58 -9.02 27.68 9.41
N ARG A 59 -8.28 28.59 10.06
CA ARG A 59 -8.35 28.82 11.52
C ARG A 59 -9.28 29.96 11.89
N SER A 60 -9.55 30.86 10.95
CA SER A 60 -10.46 31.97 11.10
C SER A 60 -11.39 32.08 9.89
N ASN A 61 -12.44 32.87 10.03
CA ASN A 61 -13.37 33.16 8.94
C ASN A 61 -12.69 33.97 7.82
N ALA A 62 -11.67 34.77 8.15
CA ALA A 62 -10.83 35.43 7.16
C ALA A 62 -10.01 34.42 6.34
N ASP A 63 -9.36 33.45 6.99
CA ASP A 63 -8.60 32.39 6.30
C ASP A 63 -9.51 31.58 5.37
N LEU A 64 -10.73 31.28 5.81
CA LEU A 64 -11.72 30.57 5.00
C LEU A 64 -12.16 31.38 3.77
N ARG A 65 -12.38 32.69 3.92
CA ARG A 65 -12.66 33.58 2.77
C ARG A 65 -11.49 33.59 1.78
N THR A 66 -10.26 33.68 2.28
CA THR A 66 -9.05 33.63 1.44
C THR A 66 -8.95 32.30 0.68
N LEU A 67 -9.19 31.18 1.36
CA LEU A 67 -9.18 29.85 0.74
C LEU A 67 -10.21 29.74 -0.38
N VAL A 68 -11.46 30.16 -0.12
CA VAL A 68 -12.52 30.17 -1.15
C VAL A 68 -12.17 31.11 -2.29
N GLY A 69 -11.63 32.29 -1.98
CA GLY A 69 -11.15 33.25 -2.97
C GLY A 69 -10.12 32.64 -3.92
N HIS A 70 -9.10 31.95 -3.39
CA HIS A 70 -8.10 31.24 -4.20
C HIS A 70 -8.71 30.14 -5.09
N ILE A 71 -9.71 29.41 -4.59
CA ILE A 71 -10.39 28.38 -5.39
C ILE A 71 -11.14 29.02 -6.56
N VAL A 72 -11.93 30.05 -6.29
CA VAL A 72 -12.75 30.75 -7.30
C VAL A 72 -11.86 31.42 -8.35
N SER A 73 -10.75 32.04 -7.94
CA SER A 73 -9.82 32.75 -8.84
C SER A 73 -8.83 31.84 -9.58
N SER A 74 -8.79 30.54 -9.30
CA SER A 74 -7.85 29.62 -9.96
C SER A 74 -8.16 29.39 -11.44
N GLU A 75 -7.22 28.80 -12.18
CA GLU A 75 -7.41 28.45 -13.60
C GLU A 75 -8.13 27.10 -13.80
N LEU A 76 -8.53 26.43 -12.72
CA LEU A 76 -9.21 25.14 -12.79
C LEU A 76 -10.58 25.25 -13.47
N ASP A 77 -11.02 24.16 -14.10
CA ASP A 77 -12.38 24.07 -14.64
C ASP A 77 -13.43 24.22 -13.53
N ILE A 78 -14.61 24.70 -13.95
CA ILE A 78 -15.75 24.98 -13.07
C ILE A 78 -16.08 23.82 -12.11
N HIS A 79 -16.09 22.58 -12.60
CA HIS A 79 -16.43 21.42 -11.77
C HIS A 79 -15.35 21.09 -10.74
N HIS A 80 -14.07 21.33 -11.02
CA HIS A 80 -12.98 21.15 -10.05
C HIS A 80 -13.07 22.20 -8.94
N LYS A 81 -13.36 23.46 -9.29
CA LYS A 81 -13.60 24.53 -8.30
C LYS A 81 -14.79 24.21 -7.40
N GLN A 82 -15.92 23.82 -7.99
CA GLN A 82 -17.12 23.41 -7.26
C GLN A 82 -16.85 22.19 -6.37
N SER A 83 -16.05 21.22 -6.83
CA SER A 83 -15.66 20.04 -6.06
C SER A 83 -14.86 20.39 -4.79
N LEU A 84 -13.93 21.34 -4.90
CA LEU A 84 -13.16 21.86 -3.76
C LEU A 84 -14.04 22.59 -2.75
N ILE A 85 -14.97 23.42 -3.23
CA ILE A 85 -15.93 24.10 -2.34
C ILE A 85 -16.86 23.07 -1.68
N TYR A 86 -17.32 22.06 -2.42
CA TYR A 86 -18.10 20.96 -1.87
C TYR A 86 -17.34 20.22 -0.76
N TYR A 87 -16.06 19.90 -0.96
CA TYR A 87 -15.19 19.31 0.07
C TYR A 87 -15.17 20.17 1.34
N ILE A 88 -14.93 21.49 1.22
CA ILE A 88 -14.87 22.41 2.36
C ILE A 88 -16.22 22.46 3.11
N LEU A 89 -17.32 22.52 2.36
CA LEU A 89 -18.67 22.52 2.94
C LEU A 89 -18.99 21.21 3.68
N LYS A 90 -18.39 20.08 3.29
CA LYS A 90 -18.56 18.82 4.04
C LYS A 90 -17.94 18.83 5.42
N ASP A 91 -16.88 19.60 5.63
CA ASP A 91 -16.31 19.78 6.97
C ASP A 91 -17.16 20.67 7.85
N CYS A 92 -17.97 21.54 7.23
CA CYS A 92 -18.91 22.38 7.93
C CYS A 92 -20.04 21.49 8.46
N ARG A 93 -20.00 21.14 9.75
CA ARG A 93 -21.12 20.48 10.46
C ARG A 93 -22.30 21.45 10.65
N ALA A 94 -22.75 22.07 9.57
CA ALA A 94 -23.86 23.00 9.59
C ALA A 94 -25.18 22.25 9.87
N PRO A 95 -26.16 22.88 10.55
CA PRO A 95 -27.49 22.29 10.75
C PRO A 95 -28.23 22.01 9.44
N SER A 96 -27.88 22.75 8.38
CA SER A 96 -28.31 22.48 7.01
C SER A 96 -27.31 21.54 6.34
N ASP A 97 -27.81 20.65 5.48
CA ASP A 97 -27.00 19.84 4.57
C ASP A 97 -26.41 20.73 3.46
N ALA A 98 -25.53 21.67 3.86
CA ALA A 98 -25.05 22.77 3.06
C ALA A 98 -24.26 22.27 1.84
N ALA A 99 -23.45 21.23 2.02
CA ALA A 99 -22.72 20.57 0.94
C ALA A 99 -23.68 20.01 -0.12
N THR A 100 -24.69 19.24 0.27
CA THR A 100 -25.68 18.66 -0.67
C THR A 100 -26.53 19.73 -1.34
N GLN A 101 -26.92 20.77 -0.61
CA GLN A 101 -27.64 21.89 -1.21
C GLN A 101 -26.76 22.62 -2.23
N PHE A 102 -25.48 22.83 -1.91
CA PHE A 102 -24.53 23.45 -2.83
C PHE A 102 -24.35 22.61 -4.10
N SER A 103 -24.14 21.30 -3.97
CA SER A 103 -23.98 20.41 -5.14
C SER A 103 -25.21 20.43 -6.04
N ARG A 104 -26.43 20.48 -5.46
CA ARG A 104 -27.68 20.61 -6.22
C ARG A 104 -27.80 21.94 -6.94
N ARG A 105 -27.56 23.07 -6.26
CA ARG A 105 -27.65 24.42 -6.85
C ARG A 105 -26.67 24.61 -8.01
N CYS A 106 -25.47 24.05 -7.88
CA CYS A 106 -24.42 24.16 -8.89
C CYS A 106 -24.50 23.08 -9.97
N HIS A 107 -25.45 22.14 -9.87
CA HIS A 107 -25.56 20.96 -10.72
C HIS A 107 -24.23 20.19 -10.84
N LEU A 108 -23.53 20.03 -9.70
CA LEU A 108 -22.25 19.32 -9.66
C LEU A 108 -22.45 17.88 -10.13
N PRO A 109 -21.79 17.45 -11.22
CA PRO A 109 -22.01 16.10 -11.75
C PRO A 109 -21.63 15.02 -10.74
N GLU A 110 -22.37 13.92 -10.76
CA GLU A 110 -22.28 12.88 -9.74
C GLU A 110 -20.87 12.30 -9.59
N LYS A 111 -20.15 12.05 -10.69
CA LYS A 111 -18.77 11.54 -10.65
C LYS A 111 -17.83 12.40 -9.80
N TYR A 112 -17.98 13.73 -9.84
CA TYR A 112 -17.19 14.66 -9.04
C TYR A 112 -17.58 14.59 -7.56
N ARG A 113 -18.90 14.53 -7.30
CA ARG A 113 -19.43 14.37 -5.95
C ARG A 113 -18.91 13.08 -5.32
N LEU A 114 -19.07 11.93 -5.98
CA LEU A 114 -18.60 10.63 -5.50
C LEU A 114 -17.09 10.61 -5.26
N PHE A 115 -16.31 11.17 -6.18
CA PHE A 115 -14.87 11.26 -5.99
C PHE A 115 -14.48 12.07 -4.74
N ILE A 116 -15.10 13.24 -4.53
CA ILE A 116 -14.87 14.05 -3.33
C ILE A 116 -15.39 13.38 -2.06
N GLU A 117 -16.52 12.68 -2.11
CA GLU A 117 -17.00 11.85 -1.00
C GLU A 117 -15.95 10.82 -0.59
N GLY A 118 -15.37 10.15 -1.57
CA GLY A 118 -14.28 9.20 -1.36
C GLY A 118 -13.06 9.82 -0.67
N LEU A 119 -12.50 10.88 -1.25
CA LEU A 119 -11.32 11.56 -0.70
C LEU A 119 -11.58 12.15 0.69
N TRP A 120 -12.75 12.72 0.92
CA TRP A 120 -13.14 13.24 2.22
C TRP A 120 -13.21 12.15 3.28
N ASN A 121 -13.69 10.95 2.94
CA ASN A 121 -13.66 9.81 3.87
C ASN A 121 -12.23 9.29 4.11
N LEU A 122 -11.34 9.32 3.10
CA LEU A 122 -9.91 8.95 3.28
C LEU A 122 -9.21 9.87 4.28
N ASP A 123 -9.40 11.19 4.16
CA ASP A 123 -8.80 12.17 5.09
C ASP A 123 -9.34 12.04 6.52
N ARG A 124 -10.48 11.37 6.68
CA ARG A 124 -11.10 11.04 7.96
C ARG A 124 -10.73 9.65 8.49
N LEU A 125 -9.88 8.91 7.77
CA LEU A 125 -9.47 7.53 8.07
C LEU A 125 -10.66 6.54 8.05
N GLU A 126 -11.73 6.86 7.33
CA GLU A 126 -12.91 6.01 7.15
C GLU A 126 -12.78 5.20 5.84
N PHE A 127 -11.77 4.34 5.78
CA PHE A 127 -11.35 3.66 4.54
C PHE A 127 -12.45 2.85 3.87
N ARG A 128 -13.24 2.08 4.63
CA ARG A 128 -14.32 1.28 4.06
C ARG A 128 -15.31 2.13 3.27
N ARG A 129 -15.77 3.23 3.87
CA ARG A 129 -16.68 4.19 3.23
C ARG A 129 -16.02 4.89 2.05
N ALA A 130 -14.73 5.20 2.15
CA ALA A 130 -14.01 5.80 1.04
C ALA A 130 -13.99 4.88 -0.18
N ILE A 131 -13.72 3.58 0.00
CA ILE A 131 -13.67 2.61 -1.09
C ILE A 131 -15.03 2.41 -1.75
N GLU A 132 -16.14 2.43 -0.99
CA GLU A 132 -17.50 2.39 -1.53
C GLU A 132 -17.73 3.49 -2.59
N TYR A 133 -17.14 4.68 -2.40
CA TYR A 133 -17.23 5.76 -3.37
C TYR A 133 -16.17 5.69 -4.47
N LEU A 134 -14.90 5.42 -4.12
CA LEU A 134 -13.76 5.53 -5.05
C LEU A 134 -13.67 4.39 -6.06
N THR A 135 -14.43 3.32 -5.85
CA THR A 135 -14.52 2.17 -6.77
C THR A 135 -15.70 2.26 -7.74
N GLU A 136 -16.44 3.37 -7.73
CA GLU A 136 -17.53 3.64 -8.66
C GLU A 136 -17.02 3.73 -10.11
N PRO A 137 -17.54 2.92 -11.06
CA PRO A 137 -17.03 2.84 -12.42
C PRO A 137 -17.08 4.16 -13.22
N SER A 138 -17.92 5.10 -12.81
CA SER A 138 -18.06 6.41 -13.46
C SER A 138 -16.95 7.40 -13.11
N ILE A 139 -16.13 7.09 -12.10
CA ILE A 139 -15.03 7.94 -11.64
C ILE A 139 -13.79 7.70 -12.49
N ILE A 140 -13.16 8.80 -12.92
CA ILE A 140 -11.82 8.74 -13.50
C ILE A 140 -10.82 8.74 -12.34
N PRO A 141 -10.00 7.68 -12.15
CA PRO A 141 -9.09 7.60 -11.03
C PRO A 141 -8.11 8.78 -11.03
N THR A 142 -8.16 9.59 -9.98
CA THR A 142 -7.21 10.68 -9.74
C THR A 142 -6.47 10.38 -8.45
N PHE A 143 -5.14 10.44 -8.49
CA PHE A 143 -4.24 9.98 -7.42
C PHE A 143 -4.37 8.47 -7.07
N PRO A 144 -4.48 7.55 -8.05
CA PRO A 144 -4.74 6.15 -7.76
C PRO A 144 -3.65 5.50 -6.90
N ASP A 145 -2.39 5.88 -7.12
CA ASP A 145 -1.24 5.37 -6.38
C ASP A 145 -1.19 5.89 -4.94
N GLU A 146 -1.53 7.15 -4.74
CA GLU A 146 -1.61 7.75 -3.41
C GLU A 146 -2.73 7.16 -2.57
N ILE A 147 -3.88 6.91 -3.19
CA ILE A 147 -5.03 6.27 -2.54
C ILE A 147 -4.62 4.86 -2.12
N LEU A 148 -4.07 4.07 -3.06
CA LEU A 148 -3.59 2.73 -2.74
C LEU A 148 -2.57 2.76 -1.60
N TYR A 149 -1.56 3.64 -1.69
CA TYR A 149 -0.54 3.76 -0.67
C TYR A 149 -1.14 4.08 0.70
N ALA A 150 -2.09 5.03 0.79
CA ALA A 150 -2.73 5.36 2.06
C ALA A 150 -3.44 4.15 2.69
N LEU A 151 -4.05 3.27 1.88
CA LEU A 151 -4.71 2.05 2.37
C LEU A 151 -3.70 1.02 2.90
N THR A 152 -2.47 1.00 2.39
CA THR A 152 -1.42 0.05 2.82
C THR A 152 -0.76 0.40 4.17
N LEU A 153 -1.07 1.56 4.73
CA LEU A 153 -0.45 2.05 5.97
C LEU A 153 -0.99 1.28 7.18
N SER A 154 -0.27 0.23 7.59
CA SER A 154 -0.65 -0.71 8.64
C SER A 154 -0.76 -0.09 10.05
N HIS A 155 -0.17 1.09 10.27
CA HIS A 155 -0.28 1.82 11.54
C HIS A 155 -1.60 2.59 11.69
N LEU A 156 -2.41 2.71 10.62
CA LEU A 156 -3.66 3.45 10.65
C LEU A 156 -4.77 2.66 11.35
N PRO A 157 -5.71 3.36 12.03
CA PRO A 157 -6.83 2.70 12.67
C PRO A 157 -7.68 1.97 11.63
N ARG A 158 -8.21 0.80 12.00
CA ARG A 158 -9.08 -0.03 11.14
C ARG A 158 -8.43 -0.38 9.79
N HIS A 159 -7.10 -0.48 9.76
CA HIS A 159 -6.38 -1.00 8.59
C HIS A 159 -6.90 -2.41 8.24
N ASP A 160 -7.11 -2.64 6.94
CA ASP A 160 -7.69 -3.86 6.40
C ASP A 160 -7.09 -4.14 5.01
N ASP A 161 -6.25 -5.18 4.92
CA ASP A 161 -5.60 -5.60 3.68
C ASP A 161 -6.64 -5.96 2.60
N SER A 162 -7.87 -6.36 2.97
CA SER A 162 -8.93 -6.66 1.99
C SER A 162 -9.40 -5.42 1.23
N LEU A 163 -9.37 -4.23 1.86
CA LEU A 163 -9.69 -2.96 1.21
C LEU A 163 -8.61 -2.55 0.21
N VAL A 164 -7.34 -2.80 0.55
CA VAL A 164 -6.20 -2.60 -0.37
C VAL A 164 -6.39 -3.45 -1.61
N MET A 165 -6.68 -4.74 -1.44
CA MET A 165 -6.89 -5.67 -2.54
C MET A 165 -8.11 -5.31 -3.39
N ALA A 166 -9.24 -4.97 -2.76
CA ALA A 166 -10.44 -4.54 -3.47
C ALA A 166 -10.17 -3.31 -4.33
N TYR A 167 -9.51 -2.29 -3.77
CA TYR A 167 -9.15 -1.09 -4.53
C TYR A 167 -8.18 -1.39 -5.68
N TYR A 168 -7.14 -2.19 -5.42
CA TYR A 168 -6.18 -2.56 -6.46
C TYR A 168 -6.84 -3.29 -7.64
N LEU A 169 -7.70 -4.28 -7.36
CA LEU A 169 -8.36 -5.08 -8.39
C LEU A 169 -9.41 -4.29 -9.19
N THR A 170 -10.02 -3.26 -8.60
CA THR A 170 -11.03 -2.43 -9.25
C THR A 170 -10.43 -1.26 -10.04
N VAL A 171 -9.48 -0.54 -9.45
CA VAL A 171 -8.93 0.70 -10.02
C VAL A 171 -7.64 0.46 -10.81
N THR A 172 -6.96 -0.66 -10.57
CA THR A 172 -5.65 -0.99 -11.16
C THR A 172 -4.65 0.17 -11.12
N PRO A 173 -4.27 0.66 -9.91
CA PRO A 173 -3.26 1.72 -9.78
C PRO A 173 -1.95 1.33 -10.49
N PRO A 174 -1.28 2.28 -11.17
CA PRO A 174 -0.09 1.98 -11.96
C PRO A 174 1.13 1.56 -11.14
N LEU A 175 1.16 1.80 -9.83
CA LEU A 175 2.33 1.57 -8.98
C LEU A 175 3.57 2.28 -9.54
N ALA A 176 3.43 3.56 -9.88
CA ALA A 176 4.45 4.39 -10.47
C ALA A 176 5.60 4.73 -9.50
N SER A 177 5.34 4.80 -8.20
CA SER A 177 6.38 5.09 -7.19
C SER A 177 6.91 3.82 -6.53
N GLU A 178 8.24 3.75 -6.31
CA GLU A 178 8.86 2.64 -5.55
C GLU A 178 8.23 2.47 -4.17
N LYS A 179 7.81 3.58 -3.56
CA LYS A 179 7.13 3.60 -2.27
C LYS A 179 5.80 2.84 -2.31
N SER A 180 4.95 3.13 -3.31
CA SER A 180 3.68 2.43 -3.52
C SER A 180 3.90 0.97 -3.89
N GLN A 181 4.89 0.69 -4.75
CA GLN A 181 5.28 -0.67 -5.14
C GLN A 181 5.64 -1.53 -3.92
N ARG A 182 6.55 -1.03 -3.06
CA ARG A 182 6.98 -1.74 -1.86
C ARG A 182 5.82 -1.96 -0.88
N ALA A 183 5.01 -0.94 -0.62
CA ALA A 183 3.92 -1.06 0.34
C ALA A 183 2.82 -2.02 -0.13
N PHE A 184 2.50 -2.01 -1.42
CA PHE A 184 1.55 -2.95 -2.00
C PHE A 184 2.11 -4.39 -2.02
N MET A 185 3.38 -4.58 -2.39
CA MET A 185 4.03 -5.88 -2.34
C MET A 185 4.02 -6.47 -0.92
N GLU A 186 4.26 -5.65 0.10
CA GLU A 186 4.18 -6.11 1.49
C GLU A 186 2.76 -6.56 1.87
N THR A 187 1.74 -5.88 1.34
CA THR A 187 0.33 -6.26 1.52
C THR A 187 0.04 -7.63 0.87
N LEU A 188 0.53 -7.87 -0.35
CA LEU A 188 0.45 -9.17 -1.00
C LEU A 188 1.13 -10.26 -0.18
N CYS A 189 2.33 -9.99 0.34
CA CYS A 189 3.06 -10.94 1.18
C CYS A 189 2.31 -11.28 2.49
N ARG A 190 1.60 -10.32 3.09
CA ARG A 190 0.75 -10.57 4.27
C ARG A 190 -0.42 -11.49 3.95
N SER A 191 -1.03 -11.30 2.77
CA SER A 191 -2.16 -12.10 2.27
C SER A 191 -1.74 -13.52 1.86
N SER A 192 -0.77 -13.65 0.96
CA SER A 192 -0.39 -14.92 0.35
C SER A 192 1.02 -14.86 -0.24
N ILE A 193 1.92 -15.75 0.21
CA ILE A 193 3.29 -15.85 -0.32
C ILE A 193 3.27 -16.31 -1.78
N THR A 194 2.39 -17.25 -2.12
CA THR A 194 2.20 -17.75 -3.48
C THR A 194 1.68 -16.66 -4.42
N GLU A 195 0.69 -15.88 -4.01
CA GLU A 195 0.15 -14.80 -4.86
C GLU A 195 1.18 -13.69 -5.07
N ALA A 196 1.88 -13.29 -4.00
CA ALA A 196 2.98 -12.35 -4.07
C ALA A 196 4.08 -12.82 -5.03
N PHE A 197 4.42 -14.12 -5.01
CA PHE A 197 5.37 -14.71 -5.95
C PHE A 197 4.91 -14.59 -7.41
N TYR A 198 3.67 -14.99 -7.72
CA TYR A 198 3.15 -14.87 -9.09
C TYR A 198 2.98 -13.41 -9.53
N PHE A 199 2.77 -12.50 -8.59
CA PHE A 199 2.81 -11.07 -8.86
C PHE A 199 4.19 -10.62 -9.35
N THR A 200 5.29 -11.09 -8.73
CA THR A 200 6.65 -10.75 -9.19
C THR A 200 6.88 -11.08 -10.66
N ARG A 201 6.35 -12.22 -11.14
CA ARG A 201 6.51 -12.72 -12.51
C ARG A 201 5.76 -11.93 -13.58
N LYS A 202 4.86 -11.03 -13.19
CA LYS A 202 4.14 -10.14 -14.13
C LYS A 202 4.97 -8.94 -14.56
N HIS A 203 6.14 -8.74 -13.96
CA HIS A 203 6.99 -7.57 -14.18
C HIS A 203 8.30 -7.93 -14.89
N HIS A 204 8.93 -6.91 -15.47
CA HIS A 204 10.25 -7.04 -16.07
C HIS A 204 11.32 -7.37 -15.02
N GLU A 205 12.46 -7.88 -15.47
CA GLU A 205 13.50 -8.50 -14.64
C GLU A 205 13.89 -7.70 -13.39
N ALA A 206 14.18 -6.39 -13.54
CA ALA A 206 14.60 -5.55 -12.42
C ALA A 206 13.53 -5.45 -11.31
N LEU A 207 12.26 -5.19 -11.68
CA LEU A 207 11.16 -5.16 -10.71
C LEU A 207 10.85 -6.56 -10.15
N ARG A 208 10.92 -7.60 -10.98
CA ARG A 208 10.73 -8.99 -10.56
C ARG A 208 11.74 -9.36 -9.46
N GLN A 209 13.03 -9.06 -9.67
CA GLN A 209 14.09 -9.31 -8.69
C GLN A 209 13.88 -8.49 -7.41
N MET A 210 13.51 -7.22 -7.53
CA MET A 210 13.21 -6.36 -6.38
C MET A 210 12.07 -6.94 -5.54
N TYR A 211 10.96 -7.34 -6.16
CA TYR A 211 9.82 -7.91 -5.46
C TYR A 211 10.13 -9.28 -4.86
N LEU A 212 10.86 -10.15 -5.57
CA LEU A 212 11.27 -11.45 -5.02
C LEU A 212 12.16 -11.26 -3.77
N THR A 213 13.10 -10.32 -3.83
CA THR A 213 13.94 -9.96 -2.68
C THR A 213 13.08 -9.50 -1.51
N GLN A 214 12.09 -8.65 -1.76
CA GLN A 214 11.15 -8.18 -0.73
C GLN A 214 10.32 -9.32 -0.13
N LEU A 215 9.84 -10.27 -0.95
CA LEU A 215 9.13 -11.47 -0.50
C LEU A 215 9.99 -12.31 0.45
N ILE A 216 11.25 -12.56 0.06
CA ILE A 216 12.20 -13.34 0.87
C ILE A 216 12.46 -12.64 2.21
N GLU A 217 12.74 -11.33 2.17
CA GLU A 217 12.95 -10.53 3.39
C GLU A 217 11.73 -10.55 4.30
N PHE A 218 10.52 -10.42 3.74
CA PHE A 218 9.28 -10.42 4.50
C PHE A 218 9.09 -11.72 5.30
N VAL A 219 9.34 -12.88 4.67
CA VAL A 219 9.27 -14.19 5.35
C VAL A 219 10.26 -14.26 6.52
N HIS A 220 11.47 -13.76 6.33
CA HIS A 220 12.53 -13.85 7.33
C HIS A 220 12.45 -12.80 8.45
N ARG A 221 11.79 -11.66 8.18
CA ARG A 221 11.43 -10.62 9.16
C ARG A 221 10.18 -10.96 9.96
N THR A 222 9.36 -11.92 9.50
CA THR A 222 8.20 -12.38 10.27
C THR A 222 8.67 -12.95 11.62
N ASP A 223 8.00 -12.55 12.70
CA ASP A 223 8.32 -13.01 14.06
C ASP A 223 8.31 -14.53 14.18
N ALA A 224 9.17 -15.05 15.06
CA ALA A 224 9.27 -16.49 15.29
C ALA A 224 7.92 -17.07 15.75
N GLY A 225 7.50 -18.16 15.12
CA GLY A 225 6.24 -18.83 15.44
C GLY A 225 5.64 -19.59 14.25
N GLN A 226 4.41 -20.05 14.43
CA GLN A 226 3.69 -20.86 13.43
C GLN A 226 3.49 -20.13 12.09
N ILE A 227 3.21 -18.82 12.13
CA ILE A 227 3.02 -18.01 10.91
C ILE A 227 4.29 -17.99 10.07
N ARG A 228 5.44 -17.72 10.69
CA ARG A 228 6.74 -17.74 10.00
C ARG A 228 7.05 -19.12 9.45
N SER A 229 6.83 -20.18 10.22
CA SER A 229 7.07 -21.56 9.77
C SER A 229 6.23 -21.88 8.52
N LYS A 230 4.93 -21.56 8.54
CA LYS A 230 4.04 -21.74 7.38
C LYS A 230 4.52 -20.96 6.15
N ARG A 231 4.87 -19.68 6.32
CA ARG A 231 5.39 -18.83 5.23
C ARG A 231 6.72 -19.33 4.67
N ALA A 232 7.62 -19.80 5.53
CA ALA A 232 8.89 -20.37 5.11
C ALA A 232 8.70 -21.67 4.32
N MET A 233 7.80 -22.56 4.77
CA MET A 233 7.43 -23.78 4.04
C MET A 233 6.81 -23.47 2.67
N GLU A 234 5.97 -22.45 2.59
CA GLU A 234 5.41 -21.99 1.31
C GLU A 234 6.50 -21.44 0.39
N LEU A 235 7.40 -20.58 0.91
CA LEU A 235 8.51 -19.98 0.16
C LEU A 235 9.45 -21.04 -0.44
N ILE A 236 9.85 -22.06 0.33
CA ILE A 236 10.73 -23.13 -0.18
C ILE A 236 10.02 -24.02 -1.21
N GLY A 237 8.70 -24.13 -1.14
CA GLY A 237 7.88 -24.89 -2.08
C GLY A 237 7.58 -24.15 -3.38
N LEU A 238 7.93 -22.87 -3.51
CA LEU A 238 7.67 -22.10 -4.72
C LEU A 238 8.49 -22.62 -5.92
N PRO A 239 7.88 -22.66 -7.12
CA PRO A 239 8.49 -23.22 -8.32
C PRO A 239 9.42 -22.20 -9.00
N PHE A 240 10.56 -21.88 -8.38
CA PHE A 240 11.53 -20.94 -8.96
C PHE A 240 12.13 -21.46 -10.26
N ASP A 241 12.35 -20.55 -11.21
CA ASP A 241 13.25 -20.80 -12.33
C ASP A 241 14.72 -20.62 -11.91
N ASP A 242 15.66 -20.97 -12.80
CA ASP A 242 17.08 -20.94 -12.46
C ASP A 242 17.58 -19.54 -12.06
N GLN A 243 16.99 -18.48 -12.61
CA GLN A 243 17.34 -17.10 -12.30
C GLN A 243 16.80 -16.70 -10.91
N GLU A 244 15.56 -17.07 -10.60
CA GLU A 244 14.95 -16.87 -9.28
C GLU A 244 15.68 -17.67 -8.19
N GLU A 245 16.17 -18.88 -8.50
CA GLU A 245 17.04 -19.67 -7.61
C GLU A 245 18.34 -18.91 -7.28
N GLU A 246 19.00 -18.34 -8.29
CA GLU A 246 20.20 -17.55 -8.08
C GLU A 246 19.92 -16.31 -7.21
N TRP A 247 18.85 -15.57 -7.50
CA TRP A 247 18.45 -14.41 -6.71
C TRP A 247 18.12 -14.78 -5.26
N PHE A 248 17.43 -15.90 -5.06
CA PHE A 248 17.09 -16.40 -3.73
C PHE A 248 18.33 -16.72 -2.91
N GLU A 249 19.28 -17.47 -3.46
CA GLU A 249 20.53 -17.80 -2.77
C GLU A 249 21.37 -16.55 -2.52
N ASN A 250 21.51 -15.68 -3.52
CA ASN A 250 22.26 -14.45 -3.37
C ASN A 250 21.65 -13.55 -2.28
N CYS A 251 20.32 -13.42 -2.21
CA CYS A 251 19.63 -12.64 -1.18
C CYS A 251 19.96 -13.16 0.24
N LEU A 252 19.92 -14.47 0.45
CA LEU A 252 20.06 -15.13 1.76
C LEU A 252 21.50 -15.41 2.19
N LEU A 253 22.45 -15.51 1.25
CA LEU A 253 23.86 -15.78 1.57
C LEU A 253 24.73 -14.52 1.54
N ARG A 254 24.43 -13.59 0.63
CA ARG A 254 25.33 -12.47 0.31
C ARG A 254 24.65 -11.10 0.36
N GLY A 255 23.34 -11.07 0.18
CA GLY A 255 22.52 -9.87 0.02
C GLY A 255 21.91 -9.36 1.32
N SER A 256 20.76 -8.70 1.17
CA SER A 256 20.08 -7.95 2.23
C SER A 256 19.49 -8.83 3.33
N ALA A 257 19.21 -10.12 3.06
CA ALA A 257 18.62 -11.03 4.03
C ALA A 257 19.66 -11.91 4.77
N LYS A 258 20.96 -11.78 4.46
CA LYS A 258 22.01 -12.67 4.98
C LYS A 258 22.14 -12.73 6.50
N THR A 259 21.80 -11.63 7.18
CA THR A 259 21.88 -11.52 8.65
C THR A 259 20.57 -11.87 9.33
N LEU A 260 19.50 -12.13 8.56
CA LEU A 260 18.22 -12.51 9.13
C LEU A 260 18.29 -13.95 9.65
N HIS A 261 17.62 -14.18 10.77
CA HIS A 261 17.55 -15.50 11.38
C HIS A 261 17.05 -16.54 10.37
N GLY A 262 17.62 -17.75 10.37
CA GLY A 262 17.18 -18.84 9.49
C GLY A 262 17.49 -18.68 8.00
N ALA A 263 18.26 -17.65 7.58
CA ALA A 263 18.55 -17.42 6.17
C ALA A 263 19.31 -18.60 5.53
N LYS A 264 20.38 -19.04 6.20
CA LYS A 264 21.19 -20.19 5.77
C LYS A 264 20.42 -21.51 5.81
N ASP A 265 19.64 -21.72 6.87
CA ASP A 265 18.77 -22.90 7.02
C ASP A 265 17.74 -22.98 5.88
N THR A 266 17.19 -21.84 5.46
CA THR A 266 16.20 -21.77 4.38
C THR A 266 16.81 -22.10 3.01
N VAL A 267 18.06 -21.68 2.74
CA VAL A 267 18.79 -22.11 1.55
C VAL A 267 19.02 -23.62 1.55
N LEU A 268 19.47 -24.17 2.69
CA LEU A 268 19.71 -25.61 2.81
C LEU A 268 18.42 -26.43 2.65
N MET A 269 17.32 -26.01 3.30
CA MET A 269 15.99 -26.59 3.11
C MET A 269 15.59 -26.61 1.62
N ARG A 270 15.76 -25.49 0.92
CA ARG A 270 15.38 -25.38 -0.50
C ARG A 270 16.21 -26.31 -1.38
N ARG A 271 17.54 -26.37 -1.17
CA ARG A 271 18.42 -27.30 -1.89
C ARG A 271 18.08 -28.76 -1.61
N LEU A 272 17.72 -29.11 -0.37
CA LEU A 272 17.24 -30.45 -0.01
C LEU A 272 15.93 -30.77 -0.73
N ALA A 273 14.95 -29.86 -0.68
CA ALA A 273 13.63 -30.05 -1.29
C ALA A 273 13.69 -30.17 -2.83
N THR A 274 14.66 -29.52 -3.47
CA THR A 274 14.87 -29.55 -4.93
C THR A 274 15.92 -30.58 -5.38
N GLY A 275 16.54 -31.32 -4.44
CA GLY A 275 17.58 -32.30 -4.73
C GLY A 275 18.94 -31.70 -5.17
N LYS A 276 19.15 -30.38 -5.03
CA LYS A 276 20.38 -29.66 -5.45
C LYS A 276 21.44 -29.61 -4.33
N ILE A 277 21.83 -30.76 -3.77
CA ILE A 277 22.78 -30.85 -2.63
C ILE A 277 24.25 -30.85 -3.08
N SER A 278 24.52 -31.08 -4.36
CA SER A 278 25.86 -30.94 -4.90
C SER A 278 26.32 -29.47 -4.90
N GLY A 279 27.62 -29.24 -4.72
CA GLY A 279 28.20 -27.89 -4.79
C GLY A 279 27.73 -26.93 -3.70
N LEU A 280 27.44 -27.42 -2.49
CA LEU A 280 27.22 -26.57 -1.32
C LEU A 280 28.47 -25.73 -1.04
N SER A 281 28.29 -24.45 -0.73
CA SER A 281 29.39 -23.61 -0.26
C SER A 281 29.92 -24.12 1.08
N ALA A 282 31.18 -23.83 1.42
CA ALA A 282 31.77 -24.22 2.70
C ALA A 282 30.95 -23.74 3.91
N GLU A 283 30.30 -22.59 3.77
CA GLU A 283 29.39 -22.03 4.78
C GLU A 283 28.11 -22.86 4.98
N LEU A 284 27.58 -23.47 3.92
CA LEU A 284 26.41 -24.35 4.00
C LEU A 284 26.81 -25.77 4.45
N GLN A 285 28.00 -26.23 4.06
CA GLN A 285 28.53 -27.53 4.49
C GLN A 285 28.78 -27.56 6.00
N SER A 286 29.28 -26.45 6.55
CA SER A 286 29.57 -26.28 7.99
C SER A 286 28.34 -25.97 8.85
N LEU A 287 27.14 -25.83 8.27
CA LEU A 287 25.89 -25.78 9.03
C LEU A 287 25.64 -27.15 9.68
N GLY A 288 26.15 -27.29 10.89
CA GLY A 288 25.75 -28.31 11.86
C GLY A 288 24.70 -27.73 12.79
N GLY A 289 23.63 -28.49 13.04
CA GLY A 289 22.53 -28.09 13.91
C GLY A 289 22.51 -28.87 15.23
N LYS A 290 21.94 -28.28 16.28
CA LYS A 290 21.44 -29.06 17.43
C LYS A 290 20.39 -30.04 16.91
N LYS A 291 20.37 -31.25 17.47
CA LYS A 291 19.31 -32.21 17.15
C LYS A 291 17.96 -31.64 17.58
N ILE A 292 17.04 -31.53 16.63
CA ILE A 292 15.62 -31.25 16.86
C ILE A 292 14.90 -32.56 16.52
N ASP A 293 14.23 -33.15 17.50
CA ASP A 293 13.55 -34.45 17.38
C ASP A 293 14.43 -35.57 16.80
N GLY A 294 15.72 -35.55 17.17
CA GLY A 294 16.70 -36.56 16.74
C GLY A 294 17.34 -36.31 15.38
N LEU A 295 16.87 -35.31 14.62
CA LEU A 295 17.38 -34.93 13.30
C LEU A 295 18.25 -33.67 13.37
N ASN A 296 19.28 -33.61 12.54
CA ASN A 296 20.05 -32.39 12.29
C ASN A 296 20.42 -32.30 10.80
N TRP A 297 21.03 -31.18 10.39
CA TRP A 297 21.40 -30.95 9.00
C TRP A 297 22.36 -31.99 8.43
N ASP A 298 23.27 -32.53 9.24
CA ASP A 298 24.25 -33.52 8.79
C ASP A 298 23.56 -34.84 8.42
N MET A 299 22.66 -35.33 9.27
CA MET A 299 21.88 -36.54 9.00
C MET A 299 20.99 -36.39 7.76
N LEU A 300 20.40 -35.20 7.55
CA LEU A 300 19.57 -34.94 6.38
C LEU A 300 20.40 -34.94 5.09
N LYS A 301 21.56 -34.26 5.07
CA LYS A 301 22.48 -34.26 3.92
C LYS A 301 22.90 -35.69 3.55
N GLU A 302 23.37 -36.48 4.53
CA GLU A 302 23.80 -37.87 4.32
C GLU A 302 22.68 -38.75 3.74
N SER A 303 21.45 -38.62 4.27
CA SER A 303 20.32 -39.44 3.81
C SER A 303 19.94 -39.20 2.34
N VAL A 304 20.00 -37.95 1.88
CA VAL A 304 19.65 -37.61 0.50
C VAL A 304 20.79 -37.94 -0.45
N GLU A 305 22.05 -37.73 -0.06
CA GLU A 305 23.22 -38.17 -0.84
C GLU A 305 23.20 -39.70 -1.06
N HIS A 306 22.85 -40.47 -0.02
CA HIS A 306 22.70 -41.92 -0.13
C HIS A 306 21.54 -42.32 -1.07
N THR A 307 20.46 -41.55 -1.10
CA THR A 307 19.31 -41.80 -1.99
C THR A 307 19.65 -41.47 -3.46
N GLN A 308 20.40 -40.38 -3.71
CA GLN A 308 20.83 -39.98 -5.05
C GLN A 308 21.85 -40.97 -5.66
N THR A 309 22.77 -41.48 -4.85
CA THR A 309 23.74 -42.51 -5.28
C THR A 309 23.06 -43.84 -5.61
N LEU A 310 22.03 -44.23 -4.85
CA LEU A 310 21.21 -45.40 -5.17
C LEU A 310 20.43 -45.21 -6.48
N ALA A 311 19.77 -44.06 -6.69
CA ALA A 311 19.01 -43.79 -7.92
C ALA A 311 19.88 -43.76 -9.19
N THR A 312 21.08 -43.19 -9.10
CA THR A 312 22.04 -43.11 -10.22
C THR A 312 22.71 -44.44 -10.54
N SER A 313 22.86 -45.35 -9.56
CA SER A 313 23.37 -46.71 -9.79
C SER A 313 22.32 -47.65 -10.40
N SER A 314 21.03 -47.50 -10.04
CA SER A 314 19.92 -48.23 -10.68
C SER A 314 19.60 -47.77 -12.11
N GLY A 315 19.91 -46.53 -12.48
CA GLY A 315 19.68 -46.00 -13.84
C GLY A 315 20.75 -46.38 -14.87
N LYS A 316 21.89 -46.95 -14.44
CA LYS A 316 22.98 -47.41 -15.32
C LYS A 316 22.92 -48.90 -15.64
N SER A 317 21.88 -49.60 -15.18
CA SER A 317 21.66 -51.04 -15.39
C SER A 317 20.52 -51.34 -16.37
N SER A 318 20.24 -50.42 -17.30
CA SER A 318 19.31 -50.62 -18.43
C SER A 318 19.94 -50.18 -19.74
#